data_AF-A0A928MHJ0-F1
#
_entry.id   AF-A0A928MHJ0-F1
#
_cell.length_a   1.000
_cell.length_b   1.000
_cell.length_c   1.000
_cell.angle_alpha   90.00
_cell.angle_beta   90.00
_cell.angle_gamma   90.00
#
_symmetry.space_group_name_H-M   'P 1'
#
loop_
_entity.id
_entity.type
_entity.pdbx_description
1 polymer ?
#
loop_
_entity_poly.entity_id
_entity_poly.type
_entity_poly.pdbx_seq_one_letter_code
_entity_poly.pdbx_strand_id
1 'polypeptide(L)'
;MNRDDSRTGKKGVPMWDISEKYSDAETPGSRAEWLALDEARFRACFRTFFYGELLPRVYGDAKGADLAHAKELLALWRERGLSEGDHDLRFARCLVQAVEEEPDAPLDSAALRAYRMEKPAITPEDREVVLRVIHDRRSVRAFYNKDIPDELIAKILAAGQHAAHVNNLQSIRYIVVNETHEPWVFRGVDIPPAHQHIAVLQDDRCYLGGDEKSQMDRIIDAGAATECMLLAMHAYGVDGAWLTYNDEEQFPRLRAKFDLPEYIRIVDLIDLGYGSQTPFPPQRPEVDERVIVRV
;
A
#
# COMPACT_ATOMS: atom_id res chain seq x y z
N MET A 1 -29.78 31.03 34.57
CA MET A 1 -28.38 30.67 34.91
C MET A 1 -27.70 30.36 33.59
N ASN A 2 -27.05 31.37 33.00
CA ASN A 2 -26.35 31.26 31.72
C ASN A 2 -25.23 30.23 31.83
N ARG A 3 -25.17 29.27 30.90
CA ARG A 3 -23.91 28.61 30.56
C ARG A 3 -23.59 28.99 29.12
N ASP A 4 -22.53 29.78 29.07
CA ASP A 4 -21.75 30.26 27.94
C ASP A 4 -21.33 29.07 27.06
N ASP A 5 -21.80 29.05 25.81
CA ASP A 5 -21.36 28.13 24.77
C ASP A 5 -20.41 28.90 23.85
N SER A 6 -19.17 29.04 24.31
CA SER A 6 -18.06 29.58 23.54
C SER A 6 -17.05 28.49 23.26
N ARG A 7 -17.47 27.48 22.48
CA ARG A 7 -16.53 26.68 21.69
C ARG A 7 -16.26 27.40 20.38
N THR A 8 -15.15 28.12 20.41
CA THR A 8 -14.49 28.72 19.25
C THR A 8 -14.31 27.70 18.13
N GLY A 9 -14.59 28.17 16.92
CA GLY A 9 -14.72 27.34 15.73
C GLY A 9 -13.41 26.78 15.21
N LYS A 10 -13.41 25.47 15.01
CA LYS A 10 -13.00 24.89 13.72
C LYS A 10 -14.18 24.03 13.27
N LYS A 11 -14.85 24.42 12.19
CA LYS A 11 -15.78 23.50 11.52
C LYS A 11 -14.92 22.33 11.06
N GLY A 12 -15.11 21.16 11.68
CA GLY A 12 -14.47 19.92 11.22
C GLY A 12 -14.83 19.75 9.76
N VAL A 13 -13.82 19.57 8.93
CA VAL A 13 -14.03 19.15 7.55
C VAL A 13 -14.62 17.73 7.63
N PRO A 14 -15.61 17.38 6.82
CA PRO A 14 -16.14 16.02 6.86
C PRO A 14 -15.07 15.05 6.35
N MET A 15 -14.95 13.86 6.96
CA MET A 15 -14.04 12.77 6.57
C MET A 15 -14.07 12.39 5.06
N TRP A 16 -15.12 12.78 4.34
CA TRP A 16 -15.34 12.53 2.92
C TRP A 16 -15.02 13.72 1.99
N ASP A 17 -14.60 14.87 2.50
CA ASP A 17 -14.20 16.02 1.68
C ASP A 17 -12.74 15.88 1.21
N ILE A 18 -12.56 15.10 0.14
CA ILE A 18 -11.28 14.82 -0.51
C ILE A 18 -10.84 15.94 -1.48
N SER A 19 -11.54 17.09 -1.48
CA SER A 19 -11.34 18.17 -2.46
C SER A 19 -10.06 18.99 -2.25
N GLU A 20 -9.44 18.90 -1.06
CA GLU A 20 -8.08 19.39 -0.87
C GLU A 20 -7.12 18.49 -1.67
N LYS A 21 -6.64 19.02 -2.80
CA LYS A 21 -5.38 18.56 -3.40
C LYS A 21 -4.32 18.55 -2.30
N TYR A 22 -3.34 17.63 -2.37
CA TYR A 22 -2.14 17.70 -1.53
C TYR A 22 -1.70 19.16 -1.53
N SER A 23 -1.83 19.85 -0.39
CA SER A 23 -1.68 21.30 -0.39
C SER A 23 -0.27 21.62 -0.88
N ASP A 24 -0.11 22.67 -1.69
CA ASP A 24 1.19 23.16 -2.18
C ASP A 24 2.19 23.45 -1.03
N ALA A 25 1.74 23.41 0.23
CA ALA A 25 2.53 23.59 1.44
C ALA A 25 3.48 22.43 1.80
N GLU A 26 3.50 21.32 1.05
CA GLU A 26 4.22 20.11 1.45
C GLU A 26 5.30 19.62 0.48
N THR A 27 5.37 20.19 -0.72
CA THR A 27 6.51 19.97 -1.61
C THR A 27 7.63 20.88 -1.13
N PRO A 28 8.83 20.35 -0.81
CA PRO A 28 9.93 21.20 -0.36
C PRO A 28 10.24 22.27 -1.40
N GLY A 29 10.22 23.54 -0.98
CA GLY A 29 10.36 24.70 -1.87
C GLY A 29 11.82 25.04 -2.20
N SER A 30 12.77 24.39 -1.53
CA SER A 30 14.20 24.60 -1.72
C SER A 30 14.99 23.30 -1.64
N ARG A 31 16.17 23.31 -2.26
CA ARG A 31 17.14 22.21 -2.21
C ARG A 31 17.49 21.80 -0.77
N ALA A 32 17.65 22.77 0.13
CA ALA A 32 17.99 22.52 1.52
C ALA A 32 16.88 21.75 2.25
N GLU A 33 15.61 22.10 2.00
CA GLU A 33 14.47 21.39 2.58
C GLU A 33 14.38 19.94 2.06
N TRP A 34 14.65 19.71 0.77
CA TRP A 34 14.74 18.36 0.20
C TRP A 34 15.83 17.49 0.85
N LEU A 35 16.99 18.07 1.16
CA LEU A 35 18.08 17.37 1.84
C LEU A 35 17.78 17.11 3.33
N ALA A 36 16.97 17.97 3.95
CA ALA A 36 16.59 17.84 5.35
C ALA A 36 15.51 16.78 5.61
N LEU A 37 14.75 16.36 4.59
CA LEU A 37 13.75 15.30 4.73
C LEU A 37 14.38 13.99 5.22
N ASP A 38 13.65 13.22 6.04
CA ASP A 38 13.98 11.82 6.26
C ASP A 38 13.82 11.02 4.95
N GLU A 39 14.43 9.84 4.88
CA GLU A 39 14.43 9.05 3.66
C GLU A 39 13.03 8.60 3.22
N ALA A 40 12.14 8.23 4.14
CA ALA A 40 10.80 7.77 3.78
C ALA A 40 9.99 8.90 3.18
N ARG A 41 10.05 10.09 3.80
CA ARG A 41 9.41 11.30 3.27
C ARG A 41 10.00 11.73 1.93
N PHE A 42 11.33 11.72 1.80
CA PHE A 42 12.00 12.03 0.53
C PHE A 42 11.52 11.10 -0.60
N ARG A 43 11.51 9.79 -0.36
CA ARG A 43 11.06 8.79 -1.34
C ARG A 43 9.58 8.97 -1.70
N ALA A 44 8.73 9.28 -0.73
CA ALA A 44 7.31 9.57 -0.98
C ALA A 44 7.10 10.78 -1.90
N CYS A 45 7.78 11.90 -1.64
CA CYS A 45 7.76 13.07 -2.51
C CYS A 45 8.33 12.74 -3.90
N PHE A 46 9.45 12.01 -3.95
CA PHE A 46 10.08 11.57 -5.20
C PHE A 46 9.13 10.73 -6.05
N ARG A 47 8.53 9.68 -5.47
CA ARG A 47 7.56 8.82 -6.17
C ARG A 47 6.33 9.60 -6.62
N THR A 48 5.79 10.47 -5.77
CA THR A 48 4.63 11.30 -6.10
C THR A 48 4.89 12.17 -7.33
N PHE A 49 6.06 12.81 -7.42
CA PHE A 49 6.45 13.59 -8.59
C PHE A 49 6.60 12.72 -9.85
N PHE A 50 7.40 11.65 -9.78
CA PHE A 50 7.67 10.82 -10.97
C PHE A 50 6.43 10.06 -11.45
N TYR A 51 5.62 9.53 -10.54
CA TYR A 51 4.41 8.78 -10.86
C TYR A 51 3.21 9.70 -11.19
N GLY A 52 3.03 10.79 -10.44
CA GLY A 52 1.87 11.67 -10.56
C GLY A 52 2.03 12.78 -11.59
N GLU A 53 3.25 13.24 -11.86
CA GLU A 53 3.50 14.37 -12.77
C GLU A 53 4.26 13.96 -14.03
N LEU A 54 5.39 13.26 -13.90
CA LEU A 54 6.23 12.94 -15.05
C LEU A 54 5.67 11.76 -15.88
N LEU A 55 5.16 10.72 -15.23
CA LEU A 55 4.59 9.55 -15.92
C LEU A 55 3.41 9.94 -16.84
N PRO A 56 2.40 10.74 -16.43
CA PRO A 56 1.35 11.17 -17.37
C PRO A 56 1.87 11.92 -18.60
N ARG A 57 2.98 12.67 -18.47
CA ARG A 57 3.63 13.33 -19.62
C ARG A 57 4.17 12.32 -20.63
N VAL A 58 4.67 11.18 -20.17
CA VAL A 58 5.10 10.07 -21.03
C VAL A 58 3.93 9.52 -21.87
N TYR A 59 2.69 9.64 -21.40
CA TYR A 59 1.49 9.22 -22.14
C TYR A 59 0.85 10.35 -22.97
N GLY A 60 1.43 11.54 -22.99
CA GLY A 60 0.87 12.71 -23.69
C GLY A 60 -0.31 13.38 -22.95
N ASP A 61 -0.64 12.91 -21.75
CA ASP A 61 -1.84 13.32 -21.00
C ASP A 61 -1.63 14.60 -20.17
N ALA A 62 -0.38 15.01 -19.91
CA ALA A 62 -0.08 16.19 -19.10
C ALA A 62 0.79 17.24 -19.80
N LYS A 63 0.31 18.49 -19.80
CA LYS A 63 1.15 19.69 -20.05
C LYS A 63 1.72 20.17 -18.71
N GLY A 64 3.04 20.35 -18.60
CA GLY A 64 3.65 21.16 -17.53
C GLY A 64 4.60 20.47 -16.53
N ALA A 65 4.82 19.15 -16.59
CA ALA A 65 5.80 18.51 -15.70
C ALA A 65 7.22 19.06 -15.96
N ASP A 66 7.87 19.59 -14.92
CA ASP A 66 9.15 20.28 -15.04
C ASP A 66 10.32 19.28 -15.13
N LEU A 67 10.85 19.10 -16.34
CA LEU A 67 12.00 18.24 -16.58
C LEU A 67 13.27 18.76 -15.89
N ALA A 68 13.39 20.08 -15.67
CA ALA A 68 14.50 20.64 -14.91
C ALA A 68 14.41 20.20 -13.45
N HIS A 69 13.22 20.28 -12.84
CA HIS A 69 12.97 19.76 -11.51
C HIS A 69 13.19 18.25 -11.42
N ALA A 70 12.75 17.46 -12.41
CA ALA A 70 13.01 16.02 -12.46
C ALA A 70 14.51 15.70 -12.38
N LYS A 71 15.34 16.41 -13.14
CA LYS A 71 16.80 16.27 -13.11
C LYS A 71 17.40 16.70 -11.78
N GLU A 72 16.85 17.73 -11.15
CA GLU A 72 17.25 18.15 -9.81
C GLU A 72 16.98 17.06 -8.78
N LEU A 73 15.81 16.41 -8.82
CA LEU A 73 15.48 15.29 -7.93
C LEU A 73 16.41 14.10 -8.13
N LEU A 74 16.81 13.78 -9.37
CA LEU A 74 17.83 12.76 -9.65
C LEU A 74 19.21 13.15 -9.07
N ALA A 75 19.57 14.43 -9.08
CA ALA A 75 20.80 14.91 -8.46
C ALA A 75 20.72 14.85 -6.93
N LEU A 76 19.58 15.20 -6.35
CA LEU A 76 19.32 15.11 -4.91
C LEU A 76 19.41 13.66 -4.41
N TRP A 77 18.90 12.70 -5.19
CA TRP A 77 19.05 11.28 -4.88
C TRP A 77 20.51 10.88 -4.64
N ARG A 78 21.40 11.31 -5.54
CA ARG A 78 22.85 11.06 -5.45
C ARG A 78 23.49 11.79 -4.29
N GLU A 79 23.14 13.05 -4.08
CA GLU A 79 23.67 13.87 -2.97
C GLU A 79 23.31 13.29 -1.61
N ARG A 80 22.12 12.69 -1.48
CA ARG A 80 21.69 11.95 -0.29
C ARG A 80 22.40 10.60 -0.10
N GLY A 81 23.25 10.19 -1.04
CA GLY A 81 23.98 8.93 -0.98
C GLY A 81 23.11 7.69 -1.15
N LEU A 82 21.91 7.83 -1.74
CA LEU A 82 21.00 6.72 -1.98
C LEU A 82 21.51 5.84 -3.13
N SER A 83 21.16 4.55 -3.10
CA SER A 83 21.69 3.55 -4.02
C SER A 83 21.36 3.85 -5.49
N GLU A 84 22.35 3.68 -6.36
CA GLU A 84 22.21 3.81 -7.82
C GLU A 84 21.45 2.63 -8.44
N GLY A 85 21.42 1.48 -7.74
CA GLY A 85 20.67 0.29 -8.13
C GLY A 85 19.26 0.25 -7.55
N ASP A 86 18.76 1.35 -6.99
CA ASP A 86 17.42 1.40 -6.38
C ASP A 86 16.30 1.39 -7.44
N HIS A 87 15.15 0.78 -7.11
CA HIS A 87 14.03 0.64 -8.03
C HIS A 87 13.36 1.99 -8.34
N ASP A 88 13.26 2.88 -7.36
CA ASP A 88 12.67 4.22 -7.56
C ASP A 88 13.51 5.02 -8.55
N LEU A 89 14.83 5.00 -8.38
CA LEU A 89 15.75 5.71 -9.26
C LEU A 89 15.75 5.14 -10.68
N ARG A 90 15.70 3.81 -10.84
CA ARG A 90 15.60 3.17 -12.15
C ARG A 90 14.35 3.62 -12.89
N PHE A 91 13.20 3.62 -12.22
CA PHE A 91 11.94 4.09 -12.79
C PHE A 91 12.02 5.57 -13.19
N ALA A 92 12.46 6.44 -12.28
CA ALA A 92 12.59 7.87 -12.52
C ALA A 92 13.52 8.19 -13.71
N ARG A 93 14.67 7.52 -13.81
CA ARG A 93 15.59 7.66 -14.94
C ARG A 93 14.96 7.26 -16.26
N CYS A 94 14.23 6.15 -16.27
CA CYS A 94 13.52 5.71 -17.47
C CYS A 94 12.53 6.78 -17.95
N LEU A 95 11.73 7.37 -17.04
CA LEU A 95 10.79 8.42 -17.40
C LEU A 95 11.48 9.70 -17.91
N VAL A 96 12.56 10.12 -17.27
CA VAL A 96 13.35 11.28 -17.73
C VAL A 96 13.89 11.04 -19.12
N GLN A 97 14.52 9.87 -19.34
CA GLN A 97 15.07 9.49 -20.64
C GLN A 97 13.98 9.44 -21.73
N ALA A 98 12.82 8.84 -21.43
CA ALA A 98 11.70 8.77 -22.37
C ALA A 98 11.20 10.14 -22.80
N VAL A 99 11.08 11.09 -21.86
CA VAL A 99 10.66 12.47 -22.15
C VAL A 99 11.72 13.26 -22.91
N GLU A 100 13.01 12.98 -22.68
CA GLU A 100 14.13 13.65 -23.34
C GLU A 100 14.37 13.18 -24.78
N GLU A 101 14.35 11.87 -25.03
CA GLU A 101 14.71 11.29 -26.33
C GLU A 101 13.61 11.51 -27.37
N GLU A 102 12.35 11.39 -26.97
CA GLU A 102 11.21 11.40 -27.89
C GLU A 102 10.06 12.23 -27.30
N PRO A 103 10.18 13.57 -27.17
CA PRO A 103 9.19 14.41 -26.48
C PRO A 103 7.80 14.38 -27.12
N ASP A 104 7.71 14.11 -28.42
CA ASP A 104 6.46 14.04 -29.20
C ASP A 104 5.94 12.60 -29.42
N ALA A 105 6.75 11.57 -29.08
CA ALA A 105 6.38 10.15 -29.20
C ALA A 105 6.84 9.29 -28.01
N PRO A 106 6.81 9.77 -26.74
CA PRO A 106 7.54 9.13 -25.64
C PRO A 106 7.07 7.70 -25.35
N LEU A 107 5.80 7.41 -25.65
CA LEU A 107 5.14 6.10 -25.56
C LEU A 107 5.88 4.94 -26.25
N ASP A 108 6.67 5.23 -27.28
CA ASP A 108 7.37 4.21 -28.06
C ASP A 108 8.90 4.33 -27.98
N SER A 109 9.39 5.16 -27.06
CA SER A 109 10.82 5.38 -26.87
C SER A 109 11.57 4.11 -26.51
N ALA A 110 12.81 4.01 -26.98
CA ALA A 110 13.69 2.89 -26.66
C ALA A 110 13.87 2.71 -25.14
N ALA A 111 13.94 3.81 -24.38
CA ALA A 111 14.03 3.82 -22.93
C ALA A 111 12.83 3.13 -22.26
N LEU A 112 11.60 3.44 -22.70
CA LEU A 112 10.42 2.76 -22.19
C LEU A 112 10.39 1.30 -22.61
N ARG A 113 10.75 0.97 -23.86
CA ARG A 113 10.79 -0.43 -24.31
C ARG A 113 11.75 -1.27 -23.47
N ALA A 114 12.89 -0.71 -23.07
CA ALA A 114 13.87 -1.38 -22.20
C ALA A 114 13.37 -1.54 -20.75
N TYR A 115 12.56 -0.60 -20.25
CA TYR A 115 11.97 -0.68 -18.91
C TYR A 115 10.67 -1.50 -18.87
N ARG A 116 9.94 -1.56 -19.98
CA ARG A 116 8.67 -2.22 -20.11
C ARG A 116 8.87 -3.71 -19.92
N MET A 117 8.50 -4.21 -18.75
CA MET A 117 8.25 -5.62 -18.55
C MET A 117 7.18 -6.03 -19.56
N GLU A 118 7.43 -7.08 -20.36
CA GLU A 118 6.41 -7.64 -21.22
C GLU A 118 5.16 -7.92 -20.38
N LYS A 119 4.03 -7.33 -20.75
CA LYS A 119 2.75 -7.62 -20.14
C LYS A 119 2.09 -8.69 -21.00
N PRO A 120 2.19 -9.99 -20.65
CA PRO A 120 1.58 -11.04 -21.44
C PRO A 120 0.06 -10.83 -21.50
N ALA A 121 -0.54 -11.22 -22.62
CA ALA A 121 -1.99 -11.20 -22.76
C ALA A 121 -2.62 -12.18 -21.77
N ILE A 122 -3.68 -11.75 -21.08
CA ILE A 122 -4.45 -12.61 -20.17
C ILE A 122 -5.26 -13.61 -20.99
N THR A 123 -4.95 -14.89 -20.85
CA THR A 123 -5.65 -15.98 -21.53
C THR A 123 -7.02 -16.26 -20.90
N PRO A 124 -7.93 -16.99 -21.58
CA PRO A 124 -9.18 -17.43 -20.96
C PRO A 124 -8.95 -18.28 -19.70
N GLU A 125 -7.93 -19.17 -19.72
CA GLU A 125 -7.55 -19.99 -18.57
C GLU A 125 -7.17 -19.12 -17.36
N ASP A 126 -6.32 -18.10 -17.58
CA ASP A 126 -5.90 -17.18 -16.51
C ASP A 126 -7.10 -16.49 -15.85
N ARG A 127 -8.12 -16.11 -16.64
CA ARG A 127 -9.34 -15.46 -16.13
C ARG A 127 -10.12 -16.39 -15.22
N GLU A 128 -10.34 -17.63 -15.66
CA GLU A 128 -11.05 -18.63 -14.85
C GLU A 128 -10.31 -18.93 -13.55
N VAL A 129 -8.98 -19.02 -13.59
CA VAL A 129 -8.17 -19.20 -12.37
C VAL A 129 -8.34 -18.00 -11.42
N VAL A 130 -8.18 -16.78 -11.91
CA VAL A 130 -8.30 -15.56 -11.08
C VAL A 130 -9.70 -15.44 -10.49
N LEU A 131 -10.75 -15.63 -11.29
CA LEU A 131 -12.13 -15.55 -10.82
C LEU A 131 -12.43 -16.62 -9.78
N ARG A 132 -11.95 -17.86 -9.98
CA ARG A 132 -12.07 -18.92 -8.98
C ARG A 132 -11.41 -18.53 -7.67
N VAL A 133 -10.20 -17.98 -7.70
CA VAL A 133 -9.50 -17.52 -6.48
C VAL A 133 -10.31 -16.44 -5.75
N ILE A 134 -10.87 -15.47 -6.46
CA ILE A 134 -11.69 -14.40 -5.87
C ILE A 134 -12.99 -14.97 -5.28
N HIS A 135 -13.68 -15.86 -5.99
CA HIS A 135 -14.99 -16.37 -5.59
C HIS A 135 -14.93 -17.45 -4.52
N ASP A 136 -13.87 -18.27 -4.48
CA ASP A 136 -13.76 -19.40 -3.56
C ASP A 136 -13.06 -19.08 -2.24
N ARG A 137 -12.33 -17.96 -2.16
CA ARG A 137 -11.66 -17.54 -0.93
C ARG A 137 -12.65 -17.41 0.25
N ARG A 138 -12.27 -17.96 1.41
CA ARG A 138 -13.03 -17.84 2.66
C ARG A 138 -12.15 -17.31 3.80
N SER A 139 -12.77 -16.68 4.79
CA SER A 139 -12.12 -16.42 6.07
C SER A 139 -12.10 -17.71 6.90
N VAL A 140 -10.96 -18.38 6.91
CA VAL A 140 -10.75 -19.60 7.71
C VAL A 140 -10.15 -19.23 9.06
N ARG A 141 -10.66 -19.85 10.14
CA ARG A 141 -10.30 -19.53 11.52
C ARG A 141 -9.95 -20.78 12.35
N ALA A 142 -9.68 -21.90 11.68
CA ALA A 142 -9.20 -23.11 12.30
C ALA A 142 -8.15 -23.70 11.38
N PHE A 143 -6.99 -24.02 11.94
CA PHE A 143 -5.81 -24.40 11.17
C PHE A 143 -5.23 -25.70 11.72
N TYR A 144 -4.63 -26.48 10.85
CA TYR A 144 -3.76 -27.58 11.25
C TYR A 144 -2.48 -27.02 11.88
N ASN A 145 -1.91 -27.75 12.84
CA ASN A 145 -0.59 -27.45 13.40
C ASN A 145 0.51 -27.81 12.37
N LYS A 146 0.70 -26.92 11.40
CA LYS A 146 1.65 -27.08 10.30
C LYS A 146 2.10 -25.71 9.78
N ASP A 147 3.39 -25.43 9.91
CA ASP A 147 4.01 -24.18 9.48
C ASP A 147 3.97 -24.00 7.95
N ILE A 148 3.72 -22.76 7.55
CA ILE A 148 3.89 -22.24 6.20
C ILE A 148 5.38 -21.91 6.01
N PRO A 149 6.04 -22.41 4.96
CA PRO A 149 7.43 -22.10 4.68
C PRO A 149 7.67 -20.60 4.42
N ASP A 150 8.81 -20.07 4.85
CA ASP A 150 9.19 -18.65 4.67
C ASP A 150 9.18 -18.20 3.19
N GLU A 151 9.53 -19.09 2.26
CA GLU A 151 9.47 -18.79 0.83
C GLU A 151 8.03 -18.47 0.39
N LEU A 152 7.05 -19.18 0.95
CA LEU A 152 5.65 -18.97 0.64
C LEU A 152 5.13 -17.69 1.32
N ILE A 153 5.56 -17.41 2.55
CA ILE A 153 5.30 -16.12 3.21
C ILE A 153 5.85 -14.97 2.35
N ALA A 154 7.08 -15.08 1.84
CA ALA A 154 7.67 -14.05 0.98
C ALA A 154 6.86 -13.82 -0.31
N LYS A 155 6.32 -14.87 -0.93
CA LYS A 155 5.42 -14.75 -2.10
C LYS A 155 4.12 -14.04 -1.74
N ILE A 156 3.54 -14.33 -0.58
CA ILE A 156 2.34 -13.66 -0.07
C ILE A 156 2.63 -12.17 0.15
N LEU A 157 3.69 -11.83 0.88
CA LEU A 157 4.08 -10.44 1.13
C LEU A 157 4.38 -9.69 -0.17
N ALA A 158 5.01 -10.34 -1.15
CA ALA A 158 5.25 -9.77 -2.47
C ALA A 158 3.94 -9.44 -3.20
N ALA A 159 2.88 -10.25 -3.05
CA ALA A 159 1.57 -9.90 -3.60
C ALA A 159 0.99 -8.65 -2.93
N GLY A 160 1.13 -8.52 -1.61
CA GLY A 160 0.75 -7.29 -0.89
C GLY A 160 1.52 -6.06 -1.35
N GLN A 161 2.82 -6.19 -1.65
CA GLN A 161 3.65 -5.10 -2.19
C GLN A 161 3.20 -4.63 -3.58
N HIS A 162 2.57 -5.50 -4.37
CA HIS A 162 2.05 -5.17 -5.70
C HIS A 162 0.64 -4.56 -5.67
N ALA A 163 0.04 -4.39 -4.49
CA ALA A 163 -1.25 -3.74 -4.36
C ALA A 163 -1.20 -2.29 -4.84
N ALA A 164 -2.35 -1.78 -5.27
CA ALA A 164 -2.49 -0.36 -5.58
C ALA A 164 -2.20 0.48 -4.34
N HIS A 165 -1.45 1.57 -4.53
CA HIS A 165 -1.15 2.54 -3.49
C HIS A 165 -1.41 3.95 -4.01
N VAL A 166 -1.96 4.81 -3.16
CA VAL A 166 -2.09 6.23 -3.50
C VAL A 166 -0.72 6.79 -3.87
N ASN A 167 -0.64 7.55 -4.96
CA ASN A 167 0.59 8.14 -5.51
C ASN A 167 1.82 7.23 -5.57
N ASN A 168 1.63 5.90 -5.63
CA ASN A 168 2.72 4.94 -5.51
C ASN A 168 3.58 5.15 -4.24
N LEU A 169 2.98 5.53 -3.11
CA LEU A 169 3.73 5.85 -1.87
C LEU A 169 4.52 4.66 -1.29
N GLN A 170 4.03 3.43 -1.48
CA GLN A 170 4.63 2.19 -0.95
C GLN A 170 4.92 2.27 0.56
N SER A 171 3.91 2.73 1.32
CA SER A 171 3.96 2.96 2.76
C SER A 171 3.86 1.68 3.60
N ILE A 172 3.42 0.56 3.00
CA ILE A 172 3.12 -0.67 3.73
C ILE A 172 4.37 -1.36 4.25
N ARG A 173 4.29 -1.84 5.48
CA ARG A 173 5.30 -2.64 6.18
C ARG A 173 4.60 -3.85 6.81
N TYR A 174 5.40 -4.84 7.21
CA TYR A 174 4.88 -6.09 7.77
C TYR A 174 5.65 -6.49 9.01
N ILE A 175 4.94 -7.05 9.98
CA ILE A 175 5.51 -7.89 11.03
C ILE A 175 5.00 -9.30 10.74
N VAL A 176 5.91 -10.24 10.57
CA VAL A 176 5.58 -11.66 10.42
C VAL A 176 5.93 -12.36 11.72
N VAL A 177 4.97 -13.08 12.28
CA VAL A 177 5.16 -13.85 13.50
C VAL A 177 4.87 -15.31 13.23
N ASN A 178 5.75 -16.16 13.76
CA ASN A 178 5.50 -17.58 13.93
C ASN A 178 5.49 -17.89 15.43
N GLU A 179 4.32 -18.18 15.99
CA GLU A 179 4.12 -18.46 17.41
C GLU A 179 4.75 -19.78 17.86
N THR A 180 5.17 -20.66 16.95
CA THR A 180 5.99 -21.82 17.33
C THR A 180 7.36 -21.41 17.85
N HIS A 181 7.86 -20.24 17.44
CA HIS A 181 9.17 -19.70 17.85
C HIS A 181 9.03 -18.50 18.80
N GLU A 182 8.01 -17.67 18.60
CA GLU A 182 7.70 -16.49 19.43
C GLU A 182 6.29 -16.64 20.00
N PRO A 183 6.11 -17.51 21.01
CA PRO A 183 4.78 -17.88 21.46
C PRO A 183 4.07 -16.70 22.12
N TRP A 184 2.77 -16.64 21.90
CA TRP A 184 1.85 -15.71 22.54
C TRP A 184 2.01 -14.24 22.17
N VAL A 185 2.62 -13.93 21.03
CA VAL A 185 2.76 -12.54 20.58
C VAL A 185 1.41 -12.00 20.12
N PHE A 186 0.59 -12.84 19.49
CA PHE A 186 -0.78 -12.52 19.08
C PHE A 186 -1.77 -13.07 20.11
N ARG A 187 -2.53 -12.17 20.75
CA ARG A 187 -3.58 -12.53 21.71
C ARG A 187 -4.83 -11.69 21.46
N GLY A 188 -5.99 -12.28 21.69
CA GLY A 188 -7.27 -11.59 21.54
C GLY A 188 -8.42 -12.58 21.48
N VAL A 189 -9.63 -12.10 21.75
CA VAL A 189 -10.85 -12.92 21.75
C VAL A 189 -11.21 -13.47 20.37
N ASP A 190 -10.74 -12.79 19.31
CA ASP A 190 -11.05 -13.12 17.91
C ASP A 190 -9.81 -13.54 17.10
N ILE A 191 -8.68 -13.82 17.77
CA ILE A 191 -7.49 -14.39 17.14
C ILE A 191 -7.63 -15.92 17.19
N PRO A 192 -7.98 -16.59 16.07
CA PRO A 192 -7.98 -18.04 16.04
C PRO A 192 -6.61 -18.63 16.40
N PRO A 193 -6.56 -19.92 16.79
CA PRO A 193 -5.31 -20.61 17.12
C PRO A 193 -4.52 -20.92 15.84
N ALA A 194 -4.20 -19.90 15.05
CA ALA A 194 -3.15 -19.95 14.05
C ALA A 194 -1.81 -19.87 14.76
N HIS A 195 -0.81 -20.54 14.20
CA HIS A 195 0.57 -20.46 14.67
C HIS A 195 1.38 -19.43 13.86
N GLN A 196 0.81 -18.84 12.81
CA GLN A 196 1.45 -17.77 12.03
C GLN A 196 0.48 -16.61 11.81
N HIS A 197 1.04 -15.40 11.91
CA HIS A 197 0.31 -14.13 11.81
C HIS A 197 1.12 -13.10 11.03
N ILE A 198 0.42 -12.20 10.35
CA ILE A 198 0.99 -11.01 9.73
C ILE A 198 0.27 -9.79 10.32
N ALA A 199 1.01 -8.86 10.90
CA ALA A 199 0.53 -7.51 11.13
C ALA A 199 0.87 -6.65 9.90
N VAL A 200 -0.11 -5.96 9.35
CA VAL A 200 0.09 -4.98 8.28
C VAL A 200 0.20 -3.61 8.90
N LEU A 201 1.29 -2.94 8.55
CA LEU A 201 1.67 -1.67 9.13
C LEU A 201 1.84 -0.60 8.04
N GLN A 202 1.89 0.64 8.48
CA GLN A 202 2.09 1.80 7.64
C GLN A 202 3.17 2.69 8.19
N ASP A 203 4.01 3.20 7.29
CA ASP A 203 4.97 4.25 7.57
C ASP A 203 4.31 5.62 7.33
N ASP A 204 3.83 6.25 8.42
CA ASP A 204 3.07 7.50 8.36
C ASP A 204 3.88 8.66 7.75
N ARG A 205 5.22 8.56 7.72
CA ARG A 205 6.11 9.54 7.06
C ARG A 205 5.90 9.61 5.56
N CYS A 206 5.41 8.53 4.93
CA CYS A 206 5.17 8.50 3.49
C CYS A 206 3.96 9.35 3.08
N TYR A 207 2.99 9.57 3.97
CA TYR A 207 1.75 10.26 3.60
C TYR A 207 1.94 11.77 3.57
N LEU A 208 1.80 12.32 2.37
CA LEU A 208 1.76 13.76 2.12
C LEU A 208 0.30 14.24 2.38
N GLY A 209 0.08 15.44 2.87
CA GLY A 209 -1.23 16.06 3.11
C GLY A 209 -1.61 16.18 4.59
N GLY A 210 -2.55 17.09 4.87
CA GLY A 210 -3.16 17.25 6.19
C GLY A 210 -3.91 16.00 6.70
N ASP A 211 -4.29 16.04 7.97
CA ASP A 211 -4.66 14.86 8.75
C ASP A 211 -5.82 14.03 8.16
N GLU A 212 -6.86 14.62 7.56
CA GLU A 212 -8.08 13.88 7.19
C GLU A 212 -7.95 13.04 5.90
N LYS A 213 -7.51 13.64 4.79
CA LYS A 213 -7.32 12.91 3.52
C LYS A 213 -6.27 11.82 3.65
N SER A 214 -5.19 12.12 4.37
CA SER A 214 -4.16 11.13 4.66
C SER A 214 -4.69 9.96 5.49
N GLN A 215 -5.76 10.11 6.31
CA GLN A 215 -6.36 8.98 7.05
C GLN A 215 -7.09 8.00 6.12
N MET A 216 -7.79 8.49 5.11
CA MET A 216 -8.48 7.60 4.16
C MET A 216 -7.46 6.85 3.30
N ASP A 217 -6.48 7.57 2.74
CA ASP A 217 -5.37 7.02 1.95
C ASP A 217 -4.67 5.88 2.71
N ARG A 218 -4.43 6.08 4.00
CA ARG A 218 -3.90 5.05 4.90
C ARG A 218 -4.76 3.78 4.88
N ILE A 219 -6.04 3.89 5.18
CA ILE A 219 -6.90 2.71 5.31
C ILE A 219 -7.03 1.95 3.97
N ILE A 220 -7.14 2.67 2.85
CA ILE A 220 -7.30 2.04 1.53
C ILE A 220 -6.03 1.31 1.07
N ASP A 221 -4.84 1.87 1.30
CA ASP A 221 -3.57 1.25 0.93
C ASP A 221 -3.36 -0.06 1.70
N ALA A 222 -3.60 -0.04 3.02
CA ALA A 222 -3.47 -1.23 3.86
C ALA A 222 -4.47 -2.30 3.45
N GLY A 223 -5.74 -1.92 3.26
CA GLY A 223 -6.76 -2.86 2.83
C GLY A 223 -6.51 -3.47 1.45
N ALA A 224 -5.96 -2.70 0.51
CA ALA A 224 -5.56 -3.19 -0.80
C ALA A 224 -4.42 -4.22 -0.68
N ALA A 225 -3.39 -3.92 0.11
CA ALA A 225 -2.31 -4.86 0.40
C ALA A 225 -2.83 -6.14 1.05
N THR A 226 -3.73 -6.03 2.02
CA THR A 226 -4.34 -7.15 2.73
C THR A 226 -5.15 -8.04 1.80
N GLU A 227 -6.03 -7.49 0.97
CA GLU A 227 -6.80 -8.31 0.02
C GLU A 227 -5.90 -9.00 -1.02
N CYS A 228 -4.87 -8.31 -1.55
CA CYS A 228 -3.89 -8.91 -2.44
C CYS A 228 -3.17 -10.11 -1.79
N MET A 229 -2.79 -9.99 -0.52
CA MET A 229 -2.19 -11.10 0.24
C MET A 229 -3.18 -12.25 0.43
N LEU A 230 -4.42 -11.97 0.80
CA LEU A 230 -5.45 -13.00 1.03
C LEU A 230 -5.79 -13.79 -0.24
N LEU A 231 -5.82 -13.13 -1.40
CA LEU A 231 -6.00 -13.80 -2.69
C LEU A 231 -4.78 -14.65 -3.05
N ALA A 232 -3.56 -14.14 -2.81
CA ALA A 232 -2.33 -14.89 -3.04
C ALA A 232 -2.23 -16.12 -2.13
N MET A 233 -2.55 -15.98 -0.84
CA MET A 233 -2.65 -17.10 0.11
C MET A 233 -3.54 -18.19 -0.47
N HIS A 234 -4.77 -17.85 -0.85
CA HIS A 234 -5.72 -18.81 -1.38
C HIS A 234 -5.23 -19.48 -2.68
N ALA A 235 -4.60 -18.72 -3.57
CA ALA A 235 -4.00 -19.26 -4.79
C ALA A 235 -2.86 -20.27 -4.52
N TYR A 236 -2.16 -20.14 -3.40
CA TYR A 236 -1.12 -21.08 -2.97
C TYR A 236 -1.63 -22.20 -2.03
N GLY A 237 -2.94 -22.30 -1.80
CA GLY A 237 -3.52 -23.28 -0.88
C GLY A 237 -3.22 -22.99 0.60
N VAL A 238 -2.95 -21.73 0.92
CA VAL A 238 -2.91 -21.20 2.29
C VAL A 238 -4.24 -20.52 2.56
N ASP A 239 -4.82 -20.79 3.71
CA ASP A 239 -6.03 -20.13 4.15
C ASP A 239 -5.69 -19.00 5.10
N GLY A 240 -6.57 -18.01 5.20
CA GLY A 240 -6.40 -16.92 6.15
C GLY A 240 -7.65 -16.13 6.42
N ALA A 241 -7.57 -15.25 7.42
CA ALA A 241 -8.63 -14.35 7.81
C ALA A 241 -8.09 -12.95 8.05
N TRP A 242 -8.71 -11.96 7.41
CA TRP A 242 -8.53 -10.55 7.73
C TRP A 242 -9.17 -10.26 9.09
N LEU A 243 -8.37 -9.75 10.02
CA LEU A 243 -8.80 -9.30 11.34
C LEU A 243 -8.62 -7.78 11.43
N THR A 244 -9.74 -7.07 11.56
CA THR A 244 -9.79 -5.60 11.66
C THR A 244 -9.87 -5.10 13.10
N TYR A 245 -9.89 -6.00 14.09
CA TYR A 245 -10.11 -5.62 15.47
C TYR A 245 -8.83 -5.07 16.09
N ASN A 246 -8.87 -3.77 16.33
CA ASN A 246 -7.97 -3.06 17.24
C ASN A 246 -8.51 -3.24 18.66
N ASP A 247 -8.06 -4.26 19.38
CA ASP A 247 -8.27 -4.25 20.83
C ASP A 247 -7.20 -3.35 21.47
N GLU A 248 -7.57 -2.66 22.57
CA GLU A 248 -6.70 -1.74 23.30
C GLU A 248 -5.46 -2.43 23.91
N GLU A 249 -5.30 -3.74 23.72
CA GLU A 249 -4.23 -4.55 24.31
C GLU A 249 -3.21 -5.01 23.25
N GLN A 250 -3.67 -5.52 22.11
CA GLN A 250 -2.90 -6.21 21.09
C GLN A 250 -2.01 -5.26 20.32
N PHE A 251 -2.52 -4.12 19.86
CA PHE A 251 -1.68 -3.13 19.15
C PHE A 251 -0.62 -2.51 20.07
N PRO A 252 -0.94 -2.05 21.30
CA PRO A 252 0.09 -1.61 22.25
C PRO A 252 1.10 -2.70 22.61
N ARG A 253 0.66 -3.96 22.73
CA ARG A 253 1.55 -5.11 22.98
C ARG A 253 2.52 -5.34 21.84
N LEU A 254 2.03 -5.39 20.59
CA LEU A 254 2.89 -5.55 19.41
C LEU A 254 3.87 -4.38 19.29
N ARG A 255 3.39 -3.15 19.50
CA ARG A 255 4.24 -1.96 19.52
C ARG A 255 5.36 -2.08 20.55
N ALA A 256 5.05 -2.46 21.79
CA ALA A 256 6.04 -2.60 22.85
C ALA A 256 7.01 -3.78 22.61
N LYS A 257 6.51 -4.92 22.12
CA LYS A 257 7.30 -6.12 21.85
C LYS A 257 8.33 -5.90 20.74
N PHE A 258 7.95 -5.17 19.69
CA PHE A 258 8.80 -4.94 18.51
C PHE A 258 9.43 -3.54 18.46
N ASP A 259 9.31 -2.76 19.55
CA ASP A 259 9.85 -1.40 19.67
C ASP A 259 9.47 -0.51 18.47
N LEU A 260 8.19 -0.54 18.09
CA LEU A 260 7.74 0.17 16.89
C LEU A 260 7.76 1.68 17.13
N PRO A 261 8.41 2.46 16.25
CA PRO A 261 8.43 3.91 16.38
C PRO A 261 7.04 4.48 16.15
N GLU A 262 6.78 5.68 16.69
CA GLU A 262 5.45 6.30 16.69
C GLU A 262 4.84 6.43 15.29
N TYR A 263 5.66 6.75 14.28
CA TYR A 263 5.24 6.87 12.89
C TYR A 263 4.92 5.53 12.21
N ILE A 264 5.22 4.38 12.82
CA ILE A 264 4.79 3.08 12.32
C ILE A 264 3.45 2.74 12.97
N ARG A 265 2.41 2.71 12.15
CA ARG A 265 1.04 2.40 12.55
C ARG A 265 0.70 0.95 12.23
N ILE A 266 0.07 0.23 13.15
CA ILE A 266 -0.55 -1.07 12.87
C ILE A 266 -1.98 -0.81 12.39
N VAL A 267 -2.39 -1.44 11.30
CA VAL A 267 -3.71 -1.19 10.68
C VAL A 267 -4.62 -2.39 10.76
N ASP A 268 -4.14 -3.54 10.31
CA ASP A 268 -4.87 -4.79 10.36
C ASP A 268 -3.93 -5.97 10.64
N LEU A 269 -4.54 -7.08 11.01
CA LEU A 269 -3.87 -8.34 11.25
C LEU A 269 -4.43 -9.39 10.28
N ILE A 270 -3.60 -10.37 9.95
CA ILE A 270 -3.99 -11.51 9.13
C ILE A 270 -3.52 -12.78 9.84
N ASP A 271 -4.46 -13.67 10.08
CA ASP A 271 -4.16 -15.03 10.50
C ASP A 271 -4.07 -15.91 9.27
N LEU A 272 -3.10 -16.82 9.28
CA LEU A 272 -2.82 -17.65 8.13
C LEU A 272 -2.32 -19.04 8.53
N GLY A 273 -2.66 -20.04 7.73
CA GLY A 273 -2.29 -21.42 7.97
C GLY A 273 -2.90 -22.37 6.95
N TYR A 274 -2.67 -23.66 7.12
CA TYR A 274 -3.41 -24.68 6.38
C TYR A 274 -4.75 -24.92 7.09
N GLY A 275 -5.86 -24.54 6.46
CA GLY A 275 -7.18 -24.60 7.06
C GLY A 275 -7.63 -26.02 7.40
N SER A 276 -8.13 -26.21 8.63
CA SER A 276 -8.80 -27.44 9.08
C SER A 276 -10.33 -27.29 9.08
N GLN A 277 -10.82 -26.28 8.37
CA GLN A 277 -12.23 -25.94 8.23
C GLN A 277 -12.51 -25.54 6.78
N THR A 278 -13.70 -25.85 6.29
CA THR A 278 -14.23 -25.34 5.04
C THR A 278 -15.50 -24.53 5.31
N PRO A 279 -15.40 -23.21 5.53
CA PRO A 279 -16.57 -22.38 5.78
C PRO A 279 -17.53 -22.40 4.59
N PHE A 280 -18.83 -22.47 4.84
CA PHE A 280 -19.83 -22.29 3.80
C PHE A 280 -19.75 -20.87 3.22
N PRO A 281 -19.92 -20.70 1.90
CA PRO A 281 -19.90 -19.38 1.27
C PRO A 281 -21.05 -18.51 1.78
N PRO A 282 -20.79 -17.27 2.22
CA PRO A 282 -21.87 -16.31 2.42
C PRO A 282 -22.47 -15.94 1.06
N GLN A 283 -23.80 -15.93 0.97
CA GLN A 283 -24.49 -15.46 -0.23
C GLN A 283 -24.21 -13.96 -0.43
N ARG A 284 -24.09 -13.54 -1.69
CA ARG A 284 -23.93 -12.14 -2.08
C ARG A 284 -25.16 -11.71 -2.87
N PRO A 285 -25.63 -10.46 -2.73
CA PRO A 285 -26.69 -9.95 -3.60
C PRO A 285 -26.24 -9.90 -5.06
N GLU A 286 -27.23 -9.90 -5.96
CA GLU A 286 -27.00 -9.76 -7.39
C GLU A 286 -26.31 -8.43 -7.71
N VAL A 287 -25.52 -8.40 -8.79
CA VAL A 287 -24.72 -7.22 -9.17
C VAL A 287 -25.61 -5.99 -9.38
N ASP A 288 -26.76 -6.15 -10.04
CA ASP A 288 -27.66 -5.04 -10.32
C ASP A 288 -28.30 -4.45 -9.06
N GLU A 289 -28.45 -5.22 -7.98
CA GLU A 289 -28.90 -4.69 -6.68
C GLU A 289 -27.85 -3.78 -6.03
N ARG A 290 -26.59 -3.85 -6.48
CA ARG A 290 -25.46 -3.05 -5.99
C ARG A 290 -25.12 -1.87 -6.90
N VAL A 291 -25.64 -1.83 -8.11
CA VAL A 291 -25.40 -0.74 -9.07
C VAL A 291 -26.47 0.34 -8.89
N ILE A 292 -26.08 1.47 -8.30
CA ILE A 292 -27.00 2.59 -8.01
C ILE A 292 -27.44 3.29 -9.31
N VAL A 293 -26.52 3.49 -10.26
CA VAL A 293 -26.77 4.13 -11.56
C VAL A 293 -25.96 3.41 -12.63
N ARG A 294 -26.58 3.13 -13.78
CA ARG A 294 -25.94 2.65 -15.01
C ARG A 294 -26.26 3.64 -16.12
N VAL A 295 -25.26 4.38 -16.57
CA VAL A 295 -25.33 5.37 -17.67
C VAL A 295 -24.43 4.98 -18.80
#